data_AF-A0A521ELY2-F1
#
_entry.id   AF-A0A521ELY2-F1
#
_cell.length_a   1.000
_cell.length_b   1.000
_cell.length_c   1.000
_cell.angle_alpha   90.00
_cell.angle_beta   90.00
_cell.angle_gamma   90.00
#
_symmetry.space_group_name_H-M   'P 1'
#
loop_
_entity.id
_entity.type
_entity.pdbx_description
1 polymer ?
#
loop_
_entity_poly.entity_id
_entity_poly.type
_entity_poly.pdbx_seq_one_letter_code
_entity_poly.pdbx_strand_id
1 'polypeptide(L)' 'MSETCPHLEYREEGDGRSFEVARAFCTVTGSFVQPMRADVCNARHGLDPEADCEFYVAPEAEAGVDIDENEER' A
#
# COMPACT_ATOMS: atom_id res chain seq x y z
N MET A 1 4.42 14.26 11.09
CA MET A 1 3.85 13.41 10.03
C MET A 1 3.23 12.23 10.73
N SER A 2 1.98 11.92 10.44
CA SER A 2 1.20 10.95 11.19
C SER A 2 1.88 9.59 11.12
N GLU A 3 2.24 9.01 12.28
CA GLU A 3 2.92 7.71 12.40
C GLU A 3 2.07 6.53 11.86
N THR A 4 0.87 6.82 11.36
CA THR A 4 -0.10 5.86 10.83
C THR A 4 -0.89 6.50 9.69
N CYS A 5 -1.17 5.71 8.66
CA CYS A 5 -1.97 6.09 7.51
C CYS A 5 -3.44 6.29 7.93
N PRO A 6 -4.07 7.46 7.62
CA PRO A 6 -5.45 7.75 8.01
C PRO A 6 -6.49 6.89 7.29
N HIS A 7 -6.07 6.15 6.26
CA HIS A 7 -6.92 5.28 5.45
C HIS A 7 -6.88 3.80 5.87
N LEU A 8 -6.11 3.47 6.91
CA LEU A 8 -6.03 2.12 7.44
C LEU A 8 -7.05 1.93 8.56
N GLU A 9 -7.99 1.01 8.34
CA GLU A 9 -8.93 0.55 9.35
C GLU A 9 -8.71 -0.93 9.67
N TYR A 10 -9.06 -1.36 10.88
CA TYR A 10 -9.11 -2.77 11.25
C TYR A 10 -10.56 -3.20 11.40
N ARG A 11 -11.01 -4.12 10.55
CA ARG A 11 -12.41 -4.58 10.52
C ARG A 11 -12.50 -6.09 10.71
N GLU A 12 -13.46 -6.51 11.52
CA GLU A 12 -13.77 -7.92 11.78
C GLU A 12 -14.78 -8.47 10.78
N GLU A 13 -15.33 -7.64 9.89
CA GLU A 13 -16.28 -8.05 8.86
C GLU A 13 -16.06 -7.27 7.56
N GLY A 14 -16.26 -7.94 6.43
CA GLY A 14 -16.29 -7.33 5.10
C GLY A 14 -16.48 -8.36 3.99
N ASP A 15 -16.95 -7.91 2.83
CA ASP A 15 -17.27 -8.78 1.67
C ASP A 15 -18.24 -9.92 2.02
N GLY A 16 -19.21 -9.67 2.91
CA GLY A 16 -20.17 -10.66 3.37
C GLY A 16 -19.58 -11.77 4.24
N ARG A 17 -18.37 -11.58 4.77
CA ARG A 17 -17.67 -12.53 5.63
C ARG A 17 -17.25 -11.87 6.94
N SER A 18 -17.38 -12.59 8.04
CA SER A 18 -16.82 -12.22 9.33
C SER A 18 -15.48 -12.94 9.56
N PHE A 19 -14.60 -12.30 10.32
CA PHE A 19 -13.28 -12.76 10.68
C PHE A 19 -13.18 -12.84 12.20
N GLU A 20 -12.49 -13.85 12.70
CA GLU A 20 -12.23 -14.00 14.14
C GLU A 20 -11.26 -12.93 14.67
N VAL A 21 -10.44 -12.36 13.78
CA VAL A 21 -9.46 -11.32 14.10
C VAL A 21 -9.61 -10.17 13.12
N ALA A 22 -9.62 -8.94 13.64
CA ALA A 22 -9.72 -7.74 12.82
C ALA A 22 -8.61 -7.69 11.77
N ARG A 23 -9.01 -7.51 10.50
CA ARG A 23 -8.09 -7.43 9.36
C ARG A 23 -7.92 -6.00 8.87
N ALA A 24 -6.71 -5.70 8.42
CA ALA A 24 -6.36 -4.43 7.81
C ALA A 24 -7.17 -4.20 6.52
N PHE A 25 -7.93 -3.13 6.50
CA PHE A 25 -8.78 -2.68 5.42
C PHE A 25 -8.32 -1.28 4.98
N CYS A 26 -8.05 -1.12 3.70
CA CYS A 26 -7.68 0.18 3.14
C CYS A 26 -8.92 0.86 2.55
N THR A 27 -9.27 2.03 3.05
CA THR A 27 -10.44 2.78 2.55
C THR A 27 -10.22 3.38 1.17
N VAL A 28 -8.97 3.56 0.73
CA VAL A 28 -8.64 4.09 -0.60
C VAL A 28 -8.97 3.05 -1.67
N THR A 29 -8.57 1.80 -1.46
CA THR A 29 -8.86 0.69 -2.41
C THR A 29 -10.18 0.00 -2.12
N GLY A 30 -10.81 0.29 -0.98
CA GLY A 30 -12.04 -0.35 -0.53
C GLY A 30 -11.90 -1.86 -0.34
N SER A 31 -10.71 -2.33 0.04
CA SER A 31 -10.38 -3.76 0.11
C SER A 31 -9.46 -4.10 1.29
N PHE A 32 -9.51 -5.36 1.72
CA PHE A 32 -8.55 -5.88 2.69
C PHE A 32 -7.15 -5.96 2.09
N VAL A 33 -6.16 -5.46 2.82
CA VAL A 33 -4.76 -5.43 2.39
C VAL A 33 -3.95 -6.57 2.99
N GLN A 34 -2.83 -6.88 2.35
CA GLN A 34 -1.89 -7.88 2.84
C GLN A 34 -1.17 -7.38 4.11
N PRO A 35 -0.67 -8.28 4.98
CA PRO A 35 0.05 -7.91 6.20
C PRO A 35 1.23 -6.96 5.95
N MET A 36 2.05 -7.23 4.93
CA MET A 36 3.17 -6.34 4.58
C MET A 36 2.73 -4.90 4.29
N ARG A 37 1.57 -4.75 3.63
CA ARG A 37 1.02 -3.43 3.33
C ARG A 37 0.43 -2.76 4.56
N ALA A 38 -0.13 -3.54 5.47
CA ALA A 38 -0.52 -3.04 6.79
C ALA A 38 0.70 -2.55 7.59
N ASP A 39 1.84 -3.21 7.48
CA ASP A 39 3.08 -2.76 8.13
C ASP A 39 3.56 -1.41 7.56
N VAL A 40 3.54 -1.23 6.23
CA VAL A 40 3.79 0.08 5.59
C VAL A 40 2.85 1.15 6.12
N CYS A 41 1.53 0.91 6.10
CA CYS A 41 0.54 1.87 6.56
C CYS A 41 0.65 2.21 8.06
N ASN A 42 1.21 1.33 8.88
CA ASN A 42 1.44 1.57 10.31
C ASN A 42 2.84 2.14 10.61
N ALA A 43 3.59 2.54 9.58
CA ALA A 43 4.99 2.96 9.69
C ALA A 43 5.87 1.98 10.48
N ARG A 44 5.54 0.67 10.42
CA ARG A 44 6.29 -0.36 11.13
C ARG A 44 7.62 -0.61 10.45
N HIS A 45 8.60 -1.04 11.24
CA HIS A 45 9.94 -1.39 10.75
C HIS A 45 10.69 -0.22 10.06
N GLY A 46 10.26 1.03 10.30
CA GLY A 46 10.84 2.21 9.65
C GLY A 46 10.36 2.43 8.21
N LEU A 47 9.27 1.79 7.81
CA LEU A 47 8.57 2.08 6.57
C LEU A 47 7.81 3.41 6.69
N ASP A 48 7.70 4.14 5.61
CA ASP A 48 7.02 5.42 5.56
C ASP A 48 5.77 5.33 4.66
N PRO A 49 4.55 5.53 5.21
CA PRO A 49 3.34 5.49 4.41
C PRO A 49 3.31 6.51 3.27
N GLU A 50 4.07 7.61 3.35
CA GLU A 50 4.10 8.65 2.33
C GLU A 50 5.06 8.34 1.19
N ALA A 51 6.08 7.50 1.43
CA ALA A 51 7.10 7.12 0.44
C ALA A 51 6.99 5.68 -0.07
N ASP A 52 6.52 4.73 0.74
CA ASP A 52 6.55 3.29 0.44
C ASP A 52 5.17 2.74 0.01
N CYS A 53 4.10 3.51 0.18
CA CYS A 53 2.74 3.07 -0.13
C CYS A 53 2.36 3.40 -1.58
N GLU A 54 2.29 2.40 -2.45
CA GLU A 54 1.93 2.55 -3.88
C GLU A 54 0.58 3.25 -4.18
N PHE A 55 -0.28 3.45 -3.18
CA PHE A 55 -1.59 4.12 -3.35
C PHE A 55 -1.62 5.51 -2.69
N TYR A 56 -0.67 5.81 -1.82
CA TYR A 56 -0.57 7.10 -1.14
C TYR A 56 0.47 8.00 -1.81
N VAL A 57 1.56 7.39 -2.32
CA VAL A 57 2.47 8.03 -3.28
C VAL A 57 1.65 8.26 -4.55
N ALA A 58 1.36 9.52 -4.89
CA ALA A 58 0.85 9.85 -6.22
C ALA A 58 1.83 9.28 -7.27
N PRO A 59 1.37 8.76 -8.42
CA PRO A 59 2.24 8.20 -9.44
C PRO A 59 3.09 9.29 -10.10
N GLU A 60 4.11 9.76 -9.42
CA GLU A 60 5.27 10.45 -9.98
C GLU A 60 6.43 9.45 -10.03
N ALA A 61 6.18 8.27 -10.61
CA ALA A 61 7.21 7.26 -10.86
C ALA A 61 6.94 6.50 -12.16
N GLU A 62 6.63 7.24 -13.22
CA GLU A 62 6.78 6.77 -14.59
C GLU A 62 7.69 7.73 -15.38
N ALA A 63 8.99 7.45 -15.31
CA ALA A 63 10.01 7.80 -16.30
C ALA A 63 11.21 6.91 -15.98
N GLY A 64 11.34 5.72 -16.55
CA GLY A 64 11.57 5.52 -17.98
C GLY A 64 12.85 4.70 -18.08
N VAL A 65 12.72 3.37 -18.05
CA VAL A 65 13.80 2.48 -18.51
C VAL A 65 13.36 2.01 -19.90
N ASP A 66 13.55 2.91 -20.85
CA ASP A 66 13.66 2.56 -22.26
C ASP A 66 15.11 2.07 -22.42
N ILE A 67 15.33 0.76 -22.27
CA ILE A 67 16.52 0.15 -22.86
C ILE A 67 16.07 -0.28 -24.24
N ASP A 68 16.21 0.65 -25.19
CA ASP A 68 16.18 0.37 -26.62
C ASP A 68 17.19 -0.74 -26.90
N GLU A 69 16.68 -1.96 -27.07
CA GLU A 69 17.36 -3.04 -27.76
C GLU A 69 17.47 -2.63 -29.23
N ASN A 70 18.47 -1.82 -29.59
CA ASN A 70 18.92 -1.74 -30.97
C ASN A 70 20.45 -1.72 -31.07
N GLU A 71 20.92 -2.85 -31.60
CA GLU A 71 22.11 -3.04 -32.40
C GLU A 71 22.69 -1.76 -33.02
N GLU A 72 24.00 -1.57 -32.89
CA GLU A 72 24.94 -1.29 -34.00
C GLU A 72 26.33 -0.94 -33.43
N ARG A 73 27.29 -1.87 -33.54
CA ARG A 73 28.63 -1.69 -34.18
C ARG A 73 29.46 -2.97 -34.09
#